data_AF-A0A2T0ZYJ9-F1
#
_entry.id   AF-A0A2T0ZYJ9-F1
#
_cell.length_a   1.000
_cell.length_b   1.000
_cell.length_c   1.000
_cell.angle_alpha   90.00
_cell.angle_beta   90.00
_cell.angle_gamma   90.00
#
_symmetry.space_group_name_H-M   'P 1'
#
loop_
_entity.id
_entity.type
_entity.pdbx_description
1 polymer ?
#
loop_
_entity_poly.entity_id
_entity_poly.type
_entity_poly.pdbx_seq_one_letter_code
_entity_poly.pdbx_strand_id
1 'polypeptide(L)'
;MKSKNPEDIDEIAVIGVDIGKDTFHLVGFDDTVQRVLRKKIRRLALKATFDALPRCVVGMEACMSAHFVSRMLRELGFEPRIIPAIYVTPFNKGQKNDYSDAEAIAETAMRPNLRTVTEKSQDQLDLQAMHRVRSRLVARRTATINQIRGS
;
A
#
# COMPACT_ATOMS: atom_id res chain seq x y z
N MET A 1 35.18 -3.08 12.26
CA MET A 1 33.76 -2.96 11.87
C MET A 1 33.73 -2.41 10.45
N LYS A 2 33.35 -3.22 9.45
CA LYS A 2 33.30 -2.74 8.06
C LYS A 2 32.11 -1.80 7.92
N SER A 3 32.37 -0.62 7.36
CA SER A 3 31.38 0.34 6.90
C SER A 3 30.46 -0.33 5.89
N LYS A 4 29.18 -0.57 6.26
CA LYS A 4 28.15 -1.02 5.31
C LYS A 4 27.90 0.10 4.32
N ASN A 5 27.99 -0.19 3.02
CA ASN A 5 27.65 0.76 1.98
C ASN A 5 26.11 0.86 1.94
N PRO A 6 25.50 2.06 1.84
CA PRO A 6 24.04 2.22 1.87
C PRO A 6 23.30 1.67 0.64
N GLU A 7 23.94 0.81 -0.16
CA GLU A 7 23.41 0.22 -1.40
C GLU A 7 23.54 -1.31 -1.45
N ASP A 8 23.88 -1.98 -0.34
CA ASP A 8 23.79 -3.45 -0.25
C ASP A 8 22.31 -3.86 -0.20
N ILE A 9 21.73 -4.03 -1.39
CA ILE A 9 20.32 -4.45 -1.62
C ILE A 9 20.05 -5.86 -1.08
N ASP A 10 21.10 -6.64 -0.79
CA ASP A 10 21.00 -8.05 -0.36
C ASP A 10 20.43 -8.26 1.05
N GLU A 11 20.22 -7.20 1.84
CA GLU A 11 19.71 -7.28 3.21
C GLU A 11 18.41 -6.47 3.43
N ILE A 12 17.49 -6.43 2.46
CA ILE A 12 16.19 -5.78 2.67
C ILE A 12 15.21 -6.78 3.30
N ALA A 13 14.81 -6.51 4.55
CA ALA A 13 13.87 -7.34 5.31
C ALA A 13 12.41 -6.93 5.10
N VAL A 14 12.17 -5.62 4.95
CA VAL A 14 10.83 -5.07 4.72
C VAL A 14 10.89 -3.84 3.83
N ILE A 15 9.87 -3.67 2.99
CA ILE A 15 9.67 -2.48 2.16
C ILE A 15 8.29 -1.91 2.47
N GLY A 16 8.22 -0.62 2.77
CA GLY A 16 6.99 0.16 2.75
C GLY A 16 6.79 0.84 1.40
N VAL A 17 5.56 0.76 0.90
CA VAL A 17 5.15 1.32 -0.38
C VAL A 17 4.02 2.30 -0.15
N ASP A 18 4.31 3.58 -0.36
CA ASP A 18 3.26 4.58 -0.56
C ASP A 18 2.82 4.56 -2.03
N ILE A 19 1.50 4.39 -2.25
CA ILE A 19 0.90 4.18 -3.56
C ILE A 19 0.22 5.48 -4.01
N GLY A 20 0.93 6.24 -4.85
CA GLY A 20 0.36 7.38 -5.56
C GLY A 20 -0.38 6.99 -6.84
N LYS A 21 -0.90 8.02 -7.53
CA LYS A 21 -1.58 7.85 -8.82
C LYS A 21 -0.63 7.32 -9.90
N ASP A 22 0.48 8.02 -10.11
CA ASP A 22 1.42 7.78 -11.21
C ASP A 22 2.81 7.30 -10.72
N THR A 23 3.12 7.57 -9.45
CA THR A 23 4.40 7.24 -8.81
C THR A 23 4.22 6.53 -7.49
N PHE A 24 5.20 5.72 -7.13
CA PHE A 24 5.29 5.00 -5.87
C PHE A 24 6.54 5.47 -5.14
N HIS A 25 6.46 5.57 -3.82
CA HIS A 25 7.60 5.82 -2.96
C HIS A 25 7.89 4.56 -2.16
N LEU A 26 9.11 4.06 -2.30
CA LEU A 26 9.61 2.86 -1.65
C LEU A 26 10.60 3.26 -0.58
N VAL A 27 10.40 2.75 0.63
CA VAL A 27 11.39 2.80 1.69
C VAL A 27 11.57 1.41 2.26
N GLY A 28 12.81 0.96 2.37
CA GLY A 28 13.13 -0.38 2.87
C GLY A 28 14.11 -0.33 4.03
N PHE A 29 13.92 -1.28 4.94
CA PHE A 29 14.72 -1.47 6.14
C PHE A 29 15.33 -2.87 6.14
N ASP A 30 16.52 -2.98 6.71
CA ASP A 30 17.14 -4.26 7.04
C ASP A 30 16.60 -4.83 8.37
N ASP A 31 17.07 -6.01 8.75
CA ASP A 31 16.70 -6.66 10.02
C ASP A 31 17.12 -5.86 11.27
N THR A 32 18.04 -4.89 11.11
CA THR A 32 18.49 -3.98 12.18
C THR A 32 17.71 -2.67 12.20
N VAL A 33 16.64 -2.57 11.40
CA VAL A 33 15.79 -1.37 11.28
C VAL A 33 16.57 -0.17 10.72
N GLN A 34 17.68 -0.42 10.01
CA GLN A 34 18.42 0.63 9.30
C GLN A 34 17.85 0.82 7.89
N ARG A 35 17.67 2.07 7.48
CA ARG A 35 17.09 2.40 6.17
C ARG A 35 18.11 2.12 5.06
N VAL A 36 17.88 1.06 4.30
CA VAL A 36 18.75 0.58 3.21
C VAL A 36 18.19 0.87 1.82
N LEU A 37 16.91 1.20 1.71
CA LEU A 37 16.28 1.57 0.43
C LEU A 37 15.49 2.87 0.58
N ARG A 38 15.66 3.78 -0.36
CA ARG A 38 14.78 4.94 -0.57
C ARG A 38 14.70 5.25 -2.05
N LYS A 39 13.56 4.97 -2.67
CA LYS A 39 13.42 5.06 -4.14
C LYS A 39 12.04 5.54 -4.55
N LYS A 40 11.99 6.49 -5.49
CA LYS A 40 10.76 6.86 -6.20
C LYS A 40 10.73 6.16 -7.55
N ILE A 41 9.62 5.52 -7.87
CA ILE A 41 9.43 4.84 -9.15
C ILE A 41 8.13 5.25 -9.82
N ARG A 42 8.06 5.12 -11.15
CA ARG A 42 6.81 5.24 -11.89
C ARG A 42 6.02 3.94 -11.82
N ARG A 43 4.70 4.02 -11.97
CA ARG A 43 3.80 2.86 -11.96
C ARG A 43 4.20 1.74 -12.90
N LEU A 44 4.63 2.08 -14.11
CA LEU A 44 5.07 1.11 -15.12
C LEU A 44 6.36 0.38 -14.73
N ALA A 45 7.19 1.00 -13.88
CA ALA A 45 8.45 0.41 -13.44
C ALA A 45 8.28 -0.52 -12.21
N LEU A 46 7.08 -0.67 -11.67
CA LEU A 46 6.82 -1.40 -10.44
C LEU A 46 7.28 -2.86 -10.53
N LYS A 47 6.82 -3.60 -11.54
CA LYS A 47 7.20 -5.01 -11.73
C LYS A 47 8.71 -5.18 -11.89
N ALA A 48 9.31 -4.44 -12.84
CA ALA A 48 10.76 -4.52 -13.09
C ALA A 48 11.60 -4.11 -11.87
N THR A 49 11.12 -3.19 -11.04
CA THR A 49 11.81 -2.80 -9.81
C THR A 49 11.79 -3.93 -8.79
N PHE A 50 10.63 -4.55 -8.55
CA PHE A 50 10.51 -5.62 -7.57
C PHE A 50 11.11 -6.95 -8.05
N ASP A 51 11.18 -7.20 -9.35
CA ASP A 51 11.91 -8.36 -9.89
C ASP A 51 13.38 -8.36 -9.43
N ALA A 52 14.02 -7.18 -9.39
CA ALA A 52 15.41 -6.99 -9.03
C ALA A 52 15.68 -6.88 -7.51
N LEU A 53 14.65 -6.92 -6.67
CA LEU A 53 14.79 -6.83 -5.20
C LEU A 53 14.72 -8.21 -4.54
N PRO A 54 15.41 -8.43 -3.41
CA PRO A 54 15.27 -9.67 -2.65
C PRO A 54 13.82 -9.83 -2.16
N ARG A 55 13.38 -11.08 -2.03
CA ARG A 55 12.01 -11.38 -1.57
C ARG A 55 11.90 -11.09 -0.08
N CYS A 56 10.97 -10.21 0.26
CA CYS A 56 10.80 -9.69 1.61
C CYS A 56 9.34 -9.38 1.90
N VAL A 57 9.07 -8.90 3.13
CA VAL A 57 7.75 -8.35 3.48
C VAL A 57 7.55 -7.01 2.76
N VAL A 58 6.35 -6.79 2.21
CA VAL A 58 6.02 -5.51 1.55
C VAL A 58 4.75 -4.91 2.15
N GLY A 59 4.91 -3.89 2.98
CA GLY A 59 3.80 -3.10 3.51
C GLY A 59 3.25 -2.12 2.48
N MET A 60 1.93 -1.98 2.43
CA MET A 60 1.25 -0.90 1.70
C MET A 60 0.00 -0.47 2.45
N GLU A 61 -0.33 0.81 2.46
CA GLU A 61 -1.58 1.28 3.05
C GLU A 61 -2.79 0.79 2.22
N ALA A 62 -3.89 0.48 2.91
CA ALA A 62 -5.13 0.07 2.31
C ALA A 62 -5.73 1.17 1.41
N CYS A 63 -5.55 1.01 0.10
CA CYS A 63 -6.16 1.83 -0.93
C CYS A 63 -6.73 0.96 -2.07
N MET A 64 -7.48 1.57 -2.99
CA MET A 64 -8.07 0.82 -4.12
C MET A 64 -7.02 0.10 -4.97
N SER A 65 -5.86 0.73 -5.18
CA SER A 65 -4.74 0.15 -5.93
C SER A 65 -3.92 -0.86 -5.14
N ALA A 66 -4.01 -0.89 -3.81
CA ALA A 66 -3.24 -1.81 -2.97
C ALA A 66 -3.56 -3.27 -3.30
N HIS A 67 -4.82 -3.61 -3.60
CA HIS A 67 -5.19 -4.97 -3.97
C HIS A 67 -4.53 -5.44 -5.27
N PHE A 68 -4.44 -4.56 -6.28
CA PHE A 68 -3.74 -4.88 -7.53
C PHE A 68 -2.24 -5.06 -7.30
N VAL A 69 -1.62 -4.15 -6.55
CA VAL A 69 -0.18 -4.18 -6.25
C VAL A 69 0.17 -5.41 -5.42
N SER A 70 -0.63 -5.73 -4.40
CA SER A 70 -0.48 -6.90 -3.56
C SER A 70 -0.50 -8.19 -4.38
N ARG A 71 -1.45 -8.35 -5.34
CA ARG A 71 -1.51 -9.56 -6.16
C ARG A 71 -0.24 -9.74 -6.99
N MET A 72 0.18 -8.67 -7.67
CA MET A 72 1.39 -8.71 -8.49
C MET A 72 2.65 -9.01 -7.65
N LEU A 73 2.78 -8.40 -6.47
CA LEU A 73 3.90 -8.69 -5.57
C LEU A 73 3.89 -10.14 -5.08
N ARG A 74 2.70 -10.69 -4.78
CA ARG A 74 2.55 -12.09 -4.39
C ARG A 74 2.93 -13.04 -5.53
N GLU A 75 2.56 -12.74 -6.77
CA GLU A 75 2.98 -13.49 -7.96
C GLU A 75 4.50 -13.47 -8.16
N LEU A 76 5.16 -12.37 -7.80
CA LEU A 76 6.62 -12.26 -7.84
C LEU A 76 7.32 -13.01 -6.68
N GLY A 77 6.58 -13.47 -5.67
CA GLY A 77 7.11 -14.21 -4.51
C GLY A 77 7.39 -13.36 -3.27
N PHE A 78 6.85 -12.14 -3.20
CA PHE A 78 6.90 -11.31 -1.99
C PHE A 78 5.80 -11.67 -1.00
N GLU A 79 5.92 -11.16 0.24
CA GLU A 79 4.87 -11.25 1.25
C GLU A 79 4.18 -9.88 1.44
N PRO A 80 3.19 -9.52 0.60
CA PRO A 80 2.52 -8.23 0.70
C PRO A 80 1.54 -8.19 1.88
N ARG A 81 1.58 -7.08 2.62
CA ARG A 81 0.72 -6.76 3.76
C ARG A 81 -0.03 -5.46 3.46
N ILE A 82 -1.34 -5.57 3.24
CA ILE A 82 -2.22 -4.40 3.11
C ILE A 82 -2.60 -3.92 4.51
N ILE A 83 -2.19 -2.71 4.88
CA ILE A 83 -2.27 -2.20 6.24
C ILE A 83 -3.39 -1.14 6.35
N PRO A 84 -4.35 -1.29 7.27
CA PRO A 84 -5.30 -0.22 7.59
C PRO A 84 -4.62 1.11 7.97
N ALA A 85 -5.13 2.23 7.43
CA ALA A 85 -4.64 3.59 7.70
C ALA A 85 -4.47 3.91 9.20
N ILE A 86 -5.40 3.40 10.02
CA ILE A 86 -5.40 3.58 11.49
C ILE A 86 -4.15 3.01 12.16
N TYR A 87 -3.53 1.97 11.59
CA TYR A 87 -2.30 1.39 12.13
C TYR A 87 -1.05 2.10 11.63
N VAL A 88 -1.10 2.78 10.48
CA VAL A 88 0.02 3.56 9.93
C VAL A 88 0.11 4.94 10.58
N THR A 89 -1.04 5.56 10.88
CA THR A 89 -1.13 6.94 11.40
C THR A 89 -0.23 7.22 12.61
N PRO A 90 -0.09 6.32 13.61
CA PRO A 90 0.81 6.54 14.76
C PRO A 90 2.30 6.62 14.41
N PHE A 91 2.71 6.13 13.24
CA PHE A 91 4.10 6.10 12.78
C PHE A 91 4.45 7.27 11.85
N ASN A 92 3.49 8.12 11.50
CA ASN A 92 3.75 9.28 10.65
C ASN A 92 4.53 10.35 11.40
N LYS A 93 5.74 10.69 10.91
CA LYS A 93 6.66 11.64 11.54
C LYS A 93 6.45 13.06 10.99
N GLY A 94 5.45 13.77 11.53
CA GLY A 94 5.31 15.22 11.33
C GLY A 94 4.90 15.64 9.91
N GLN A 95 5.74 16.43 9.22
CA GLN A 95 5.37 17.01 7.91
C GLN A 95 5.09 15.93 6.86
N LYS A 96 3.88 16.01 6.30
CA LYS A 96 3.41 15.09 5.28
C LYS A 96 4.32 15.10 4.06
N ASN A 97 4.95 13.97 3.79
CA ASN A 97 5.63 13.70 2.53
C ASN A 97 5.51 12.22 2.17
N ASP A 98 5.54 11.90 0.89
CA ASP A 98 5.27 10.53 0.44
C ASP A 98 6.35 9.51 0.93
N TYR A 99 7.57 9.97 1.23
CA TYR A 99 8.60 9.12 1.81
C TYR A 99 8.39 8.85 3.30
N SER A 100 7.87 9.82 4.08
CA SER A 100 7.52 9.61 5.49
C SER A 100 6.36 8.65 5.61
N ASP A 101 5.42 8.72 4.67
CA ASP A 101 4.28 7.80 4.61
C ASP A 101 4.80 6.38 4.29
N ALA A 102 5.71 6.23 3.31
CA ALA A 102 6.37 4.96 3.02
C ALA A 102 7.20 4.41 4.20
N GLU A 103 7.93 5.27 4.93
CA GLU A 103 8.65 4.89 6.16
C GLU A 103 7.70 4.36 7.23
N ALA A 104 6.61 5.10 7.51
CA ALA A 104 5.60 4.70 8.49
C ALA A 104 4.96 3.37 8.12
N ILE A 105 4.66 3.14 6.83
CA ILE A 105 4.15 1.87 6.34
C ILE A 105 5.16 0.73 6.57
N ALA A 106 6.45 0.96 6.29
CA ALA A 106 7.49 -0.05 6.47
C ALA A 106 7.67 -0.41 7.96
N GLU A 107 7.70 0.58 8.85
CA GLU A 107 7.77 0.36 10.31
C GLU A 107 6.54 -0.38 10.83
N THR A 108 5.35 -0.05 10.31
CA THR A 108 4.11 -0.72 10.69
C THR A 108 4.13 -2.18 10.23
N ALA A 109 4.62 -2.45 9.01
CA ALA A 109 4.71 -3.78 8.44
C ALA A 109 5.59 -4.76 9.24
N MET A 110 6.56 -4.25 10.01
CA MET A 110 7.40 -5.07 10.91
C MET A 110 6.64 -5.62 12.13
N ARG A 111 5.46 -5.08 12.46
CA ARG A 111 4.76 -5.47 13.69
C ARG A 111 4.20 -6.89 13.59
N PRO A 112 4.55 -7.81 14.52
CA PRO A 112 4.16 -9.22 14.42
C PRO A 112 2.66 -9.46 14.61
N ASN A 113 1.99 -8.60 15.39
CA ASN A 113 0.56 -8.73 15.72
C ASN A 113 -0.34 -7.82 14.85
N LEU A 114 0.12 -7.45 13.66
CA LEU A 114 -0.61 -6.56 12.77
C LEU A 114 -1.72 -7.31 12.02
N ARG A 115 -2.97 -6.88 12.19
CA ARG A 115 -4.08 -7.41 11.37
C ARG A 115 -4.09 -6.71 10.01
N THR A 116 -3.78 -7.47 8.96
CA THR A 116 -3.79 -6.99 7.58
C THR A 116 -5.17 -7.11 6.95
N VAL A 117 -5.42 -6.29 5.93
CA VAL A 117 -6.60 -6.40 5.07
C VAL A 117 -6.40 -7.57 4.13
N THR A 118 -7.40 -8.45 4.06
CA THR A 118 -7.39 -9.55 3.09
C THR A 118 -7.37 -9.02 1.67
N GLU A 119 -6.45 -9.54 0.86
CA GLU A 119 -6.39 -9.27 -0.56
C GLU A 119 -7.69 -9.73 -1.24
N LYS A 120 -8.25 -8.88 -2.09
CA LYS A 120 -9.45 -9.18 -2.86
C LYS A 120 -9.09 -9.59 -4.28
N SER A 121 -9.84 -10.52 -4.86
CA SER A 121 -9.75 -10.83 -6.29
C SER A 121 -10.30 -9.69 -7.14
N GLN A 122 -10.06 -9.73 -8.46
CA GLN A 122 -10.61 -8.75 -9.38
C GLN A 122 -12.15 -8.79 -9.37
N ASP A 123 -12.74 -9.97 -9.46
CA ASP A 123 -14.21 -10.16 -9.43
C ASP A 123 -14.85 -9.60 -8.16
N GLN A 124 -14.20 -9.77 -7.01
CA GLN A 124 -14.67 -9.22 -5.73
C GLN A 124 -14.65 -7.68 -5.74
N LEU A 125 -13.64 -7.06 -6.37
CA LEU A 125 -13.55 -5.61 -6.51
C LEU A 125 -14.63 -5.08 -7.46
N ASP A 126 -14.89 -5.79 -8.55
CA ASP A 126 -15.90 -5.44 -9.55
C ASP A 126 -17.31 -5.54 -8.97
N LEU A 127 -17.61 -6.62 -8.25
CA LEU A 127 -18.86 -6.78 -7.52
C LEU A 127 -19.06 -5.64 -6.50
N GLN A 128 -18.02 -5.30 -5.73
CA GLN A 128 -18.08 -4.19 -4.78
C GLN A 128 -18.30 -2.84 -5.49
N ALA A 129 -17.72 -2.64 -6.68
CA ALA A 129 -17.94 -1.46 -7.50
C ALA A 129 -19.40 -1.36 -7.96
N MET A 130 -19.98 -2.45 -8.46
CA MET A 130 -21.38 -2.51 -8.84
C MET A 130 -22.32 -2.20 -7.68
N HIS A 131 -22.06 -2.75 -6.49
CA HIS A 131 -22.84 -2.43 -5.29
C HIS A 131 -22.78 -0.94 -4.95
N ARG A 132 -21.59 -0.31 -5.02
CA ARG A 132 -21.45 1.14 -4.79
C ARG A 132 -22.23 1.97 -5.81
N VAL A 133 -22.22 1.59 -7.09
CA VAL A 133 -23.00 2.28 -8.13
C VAL A 133 -24.49 2.16 -7.85
N ARG A 134 -24.99 0.94 -7.57
CA ARG A 134 -26.39 0.69 -7.22
C ARG A 134 -26.82 1.53 -6.01
N SER A 135 -26.05 1.53 -4.92
CA SER A 135 -26.39 2.29 -3.71
C SER A 135 -26.50 3.79 -3.98
N ARG A 136 -25.59 4.36 -4.79
CA ARG A 136 -25.67 5.78 -5.19
C ARG A 136 -26.92 6.08 -6.02
N LEU A 137 -27.26 5.20 -6.97
CA LEU A 137 -28.47 5.36 -7.80
C LEU A 137 -29.75 5.28 -6.96
N VAL A 138 -29.82 4.35 -6.02
CA VAL A 138 -30.95 4.23 -5.08
C VAL A 138 -31.06 5.48 -4.21
N ALA A 139 -29.96 5.93 -3.61
CA ALA A 139 -29.97 7.15 -2.79
C ALA A 139 -30.43 8.38 -3.60
N ARG A 140 -29.92 8.54 -4.84
CA ARG A 140 -30.31 9.65 -5.73
C ARG A 140 -31.80 9.58 -6.10
N ARG A 141 -32.31 8.38 -6.45
CA ARG A 141 -33.73 8.16 -6.73
C ARG A 141 -34.59 8.57 -5.53
N THR A 142 -34.24 8.10 -4.34
CA THR A 142 -34.98 8.43 -3.11
C THR A 142 -34.95 9.94 -2.83
N ALA A 143 -33.81 10.59 -2.98
CA ALA A 143 -33.68 12.04 -2.82
C ALA A 143 -34.57 12.82 -3.79
N THR A 144 -34.59 12.44 -5.08
CA THR A 144 -35.45 13.07 -6.09
C THR A 144 -36.94 12.89 -5.79
N ILE A 145 -37.36 11.70 -5.35
CA ILE A 145 -38.75 11.46 -4.94
C ILE A 145 -39.14 12.34 -3.74
N ASN A 146 -38.27 12.41 -2.73
CA ASN A 146 -38.53 13.24 -1.55
C ASN A 146 -38.59 14.73 -1.91
N GLN A 147 -37.77 15.19 -2.85
CA GLN A 147 -37.81 16.56 -3.34
C GLN A 147 -39.13 16.90 -4.04
N ILE A 148 -39.68 15.98 -4.86
CA ILE A 148 -40.99 16.15 -5.52
C ILE A 148 -42.13 16.16 -4.49
N ARG A 149 -42.01 15.40 -3.39
CA ARG A 149 -43.05 15.33 -2.36
C ARG A 149 -43.05 16.52 -1.40
N GLY A 150 -41.89 17.15 -1.20
CA GLY A 150 -41.72 18.30 -0.32
C GLY A 150 -41.86 19.66 -1.01
N SER A 151 -42.03 19.67 -2.34
CA SER A 151 -42.35 20.85 -3.16
C SER A 151 -43.85 21.07 -3.27
#